data_AF-A0A382GGT3-F1
#
_entry.id   AF-A0A382GGT3-F1
#
_cell.length_a   1.000
_cell.length_b   1.000
_cell.length_c   1.000
_cell.angle_alpha   90.00
_cell.angle_beta   90.00
_cell.angle_gamma   90.00
#
_symmetry.space_group_name_H-M   'P 1'
#
loop_
_entity.id
_entity.type
_entity.pdbx_description
1 polymer ?
#
loop_
_entity_poly.entity_id
_entity_poly.type
_entity_poly.pdbx_seq_one_letter_code
_entity_poly.pdbx_strand_id
1 'polypeptide(L)'
;MNRFVITLTLFLSNISGQEVFFEKEDWADVTDPANWDPITESVAITRGDYQPLYNPLTEDGYDYTGEYYGDPSPEGTLWAPMPTAEASPEDYVAFVDAVDYCPPCVVEDDIILSLWILEEDEYWDVDMESWSSGDGGYGSSGGGFSYWRYPAGGQDEEETTYVPDDNFEQALIDLGYDDVIDNYVVTDSISGVTELVVAEKEISDLTGIEDFIALTHLNCRTNALVGLDVSNNTLLTYLHAGSNQLNDLDVRQNTELTTLWVGFNSLDSLDVNANTALIDLRCPGNQLTSIDVSTNIALEHLDLWVNQLTTLDVSANTALTVLKCASNQLTYLNMRNGVTEQLTSFNATNNLLTCIETLDPDYATENWTYANGNIDDGVIFSVICGLTITAIADTSMDEDSELVLQLSAESDQGYDIYFEAQSDTSSVYTYV
;
A
#
# COMPACT_ATOMS: atom_id res chain seq x y z
N MET A 1 30.02 52.45 2.55
CA MET A 1 28.99 51.40 2.48
C MET A 1 29.22 50.48 3.66
N ASN A 2 28.62 50.79 4.81
CA ASN A 2 28.68 49.92 5.98
C ASN A 2 27.57 48.88 5.82
N ARG A 3 27.95 47.62 5.66
CA ARG A 3 27.05 46.48 5.70
C ARG A 3 26.66 46.26 7.17
N PHE A 4 25.40 46.48 7.49
CA PHE A 4 24.79 45.89 8.67
C PHE A 4 24.60 44.41 8.40
N VAL A 5 25.25 43.56 9.19
CA VAL A 5 24.89 42.15 9.29
C VAL A 5 23.89 42.10 10.43
N ILE A 6 22.61 41.98 10.09
CA ILE A 6 21.57 41.59 11.05
C ILE A 6 21.64 40.07 11.08
N THR A 7 22.16 39.52 12.17
CA THR A 7 22.02 38.09 12.45
C THR A 7 20.59 37.88 12.89
N LEU A 8 19.74 37.46 11.96
CA LEU A 8 18.38 37.01 12.27
C LEU A 8 18.53 35.56 12.73
N THR A 9 18.49 35.32 14.03
CA THR A 9 18.30 33.97 14.56
C THR A 9 16.85 33.62 14.26
N LEU A 10 16.61 32.83 13.21
CA LEU A 10 15.31 32.18 13.02
C LEU A 10 15.16 31.16 14.15
N PHE A 11 14.23 31.41 15.07
CA PHE A 11 13.60 30.31 15.79
C PHE A 11 12.73 29.59 14.77
N LEU A 12 13.12 28.37 14.42
CA LEU A 12 12.24 27.45 13.72
C LEU A 12 11.23 26.93 14.77
N SER A 13 10.19 27.70 15.08
CA SER A 13 9.01 27.15 15.75
C SER A 13 8.14 26.50 14.68
N ASN A 14 8.45 25.24 14.40
CA ASN A 14 7.47 24.28 13.91
C ASN A 14 7.85 22.93 14.53
N ILE A 15 7.71 22.87 15.86
CA ILE A 15 7.79 21.64 16.66
C ILE A 15 6.39 21.37 17.24
N SER A 16 5.36 21.55 16.41
CA SER A 16 4.06 20.94 16.67
C SER A 16 4.26 19.43 16.51
N GLY A 17 4.36 18.70 17.62
CA GLY A 17 4.41 17.23 17.63
C GLY A 17 5.63 16.55 18.26
N GLN A 18 6.51 17.23 19.01
CA GLN A 18 7.53 16.55 19.83
C GLN A 18 7.44 16.95 21.30
N GLU A 19 7.69 15.98 22.18
CA GLU A 19 7.99 16.21 23.59
C GLU A 19 9.22 17.11 23.74
N VAL A 20 9.19 18.01 24.73
CA VAL A 20 10.29 18.94 25.01
C VAL A 20 10.66 18.86 26.48
N PHE A 21 11.94 18.62 26.76
CA PHE A 21 12.50 18.74 28.10
C PHE A 21 13.13 20.12 28.30
N PHE A 22 12.82 20.76 29.41
CA PHE A 22 13.44 22.00 29.84
C PHE A 22 14.02 21.87 31.25
N GLU A 23 15.19 22.47 31.48
CA GLU A 23 15.83 22.56 32.78
C GLU A 23 16.50 23.92 32.94
N LYS A 24 16.28 24.54 34.10
CA LYS A 24 16.99 25.72 34.57
C LYS A 24 17.67 25.40 35.89
N GLU A 25 18.94 25.73 35.99
CA GLU A 25 19.75 25.56 37.20
C GLU A 25 19.43 26.58 38.29
N ASP A 26 19.88 26.25 39.51
CA ASP A 26 19.85 27.16 40.64
C ASP A 26 20.73 28.41 40.41
N TRP A 27 20.22 29.59 40.78
CA TRP A 27 20.89 30.90 40.68
C TRP A 27 21.23 31.34 39.26
N ALA A 28 20.64 30.69 38.25
CA ALA A 28 20.78 31.08 36.86
C ALA A 28 20.19 32.49 36.62
N ASP A 29 20.86 33.27 35.77
CA ASP A 29 20.43 34.64 35.44
C ASP A 29 19.10 34.63 34.70
N VAL A 30 18.03 35.02 35.38
CA VAL A 30 16.68 35.06 34.83
C VAL A 30 16.48 36.11 33.73
N THR A 31 17.47 36.98 33.49
CA THR A 31 17.43 37.94 32.36
C THR A 31 18.10 37.40 31.09
N ASP A 32 18.76 36.24 31.17
CA ASP A 32 19.34 35.54 30.02
C ASP A 32 18.28 34.61 29.39
N PRO A 33 17.88 34.83 28.12
CA PRO A 33 16.91 33.98 27.42
C PRO A 33 17.30 32.51 27.32
N ALA A 34 18.57 32.15 27.54
CA ALA A 34 18.99 30.75 27.64
C ALA A 34 18.38 30.01 28.85
N ASN A 35 17.85 30.74 29.84
CA ASN A 35 17.21 30.20 31.03
C ASN A 35 15.66 30.31 30.99
N TRP A 36 15.10 30.51 29.79
CA TRP A 36 13.66 30.53 29.53
C TRP A 36 13.32 29.34 28.62
N ASP A 37 12.17 28.70 28.84
CA ASP A 37 11.59 27.79 27.85
C ASP A 37 10.68 28.60 26.92
N PRO A 38 11.09 28.92 25.68
CA PRO A 38 10.18 29.51 24.71
C PRO A 38 9.19 28.44 24.21
N ILE A 39 7.92 28.60 24.55
CA ILE A 39 6.87 27.66 24.13
C ILE A 39 6.26 28.14 22.82
N THR A 40 5.77 29.39 22.78
CA THR A 40 5.21 30.06 21.60
C THR A 40 5.87 31.43 21.37
N GLU A 41 5.36 32.22 20.42
CA GLU A 41 5.81 33.60 20.24
C GLU A 41 5.35 34.51 21.38
N SER A 42 4.23 34.19 22.03
CA SER A 42 3.63 34.95 23.13
C SER A 42 4.07 34.49 24.53
N VAL A 43 4.43 33.22 24.70
CA VAL A 43 4.71 32.61 26.01
C VAL A 43 6.09 31.97 26.06
N ALA A 44 6.86 32.38 27.07
CA ALA A 44 7.98 31.61 27.60
C ALA A 44 7.78 31.35 29.10
N ILE A 45 8.44 30.33 29.65
CA ILE A 45 8.35 30.02 31.09
C ILE A 45 9.73 30.14 31.75
N THR A 46 9.77 30.82 32.89
CA THR A 46 10.91 30.78 33.82
C THR A 46 10.45 31.07 35.26
N ARG A 47 11.39 31.05 36.21
CA ARG A 47 11.15 31.50 37.60
C ARG A 47 12.41 32.08 38.25
N GLY A 48 12.18 33.00 39.20
CA GLY A 48 13.21 33.57 40.06
C GLY A 48 13.54 32.67 41.24
N ASP A 49 14.63 32.99 41.96
CA ASP A 49 15.17 32.19 43.07
C ASP A 49 14.15 31.88 44.19
N TYR A 50 13.12 32.71 44.33
CA TYR A 50 12.09 32.63 45.38
C TYR A 50 10.66 32.88 44.85
N GLN A 51 10.45 32.77 43.55
CA GLN A 51 9.18 33.13 42.89
C GLN A 51 8.61 31.94 42.12
N PRO A 52 7.29 31.73 42.07
CA PRO A 52 6.65 30.82 41.11
C PRO A 52 6.95 31.17 39.64
N LEU A 53 6.35 30.40 38.72
CA LEU A 53 6.51 30.62 37.29
C LEU A 53 5.97 31.99 36.86
N TYR A 54 6.63 32.59 35.87
CA TYR A 54 6.16 33.79 35.17
C TYR A 54 6.62 33.78 33.71
N ASN A 55 5.99 34.61 32.88
CA ASN A 55 6.30 34.79 31.47
C ASN A 55 7.33 35.93 31.29
N PRO A 56 8.61 35.64 31.05
CA PRO A 56 9.65 36.67 30.96
C PRO A 56 9.56 37.52 29.68
N LEU A 57 8.67 37.19 28.74
CA LEU A 57 8.42 38.01 27.55
C LEU A 57 7.60 39.26 27.87
N THR A 58 6.75 39.20 28.90
CA THR A 58 5.83 40.27 29.28
C THR A 58 5.98 40.72 30.74
N GLU A 59 6.54 39.87 31.59
CA GLU A 59 6.68 40.09 33.04
C GLU A 59 8.15 40.22 33.48
N ASP A 60 8.44 41.17 34.38
CA ASP A 60 9.77 41.30 35.02
C ASP A 60 9.97 40.32 36.21
N GLY A 61 8.95 39.51 36.51
CA GLY A 61 8.90 38.54 37.61
C GLY A 61 7.45 38.19 37.99
N TYR A 62 7.28 37.19 38.84
CA TYR A 62 5.95 36.73 39.31
C TYR A 62 5.15 37.84 40.02
N ASP A 63 3.89 38.03 39.61
CA ASP A 63 2.91 38.93 40.22
C ASP A 63 1.63 38.16 40.61
N TYR A 64 1.32 38.15 41.91
CA TYR A 64 0.10 37.50 42.44
C TYR A 64 -1.16 38.39 42.37
N THR A 65 -1.05 39.68 42.00
CA THR A 65 -2.13 40.67 42.22
C THR A 65 -3.28 40.66 41.20
N GLY A 66 -3.47 39.56 40.46
CA GLY A 66 -4.47 39.38 39.40
C GLY A 66 -5.96 39.63 39.76
N GLU A 67 -6.29 39.97 41.01
CA GLU A 67 -7.67 40.23 41.43
C GLU A 67 -8.21 41.64 41.15
N TYR A 68 -7.49 42.54 40.45
CA TYR A 68 -8.10 43.83 40.11
C TYR A 68 -7.97 44.34 38.67
N TYR A 69 -6.92 44.03 37.89
CA TYR A 69 -6.82 44.51 36.49
C TYR A 69 -5.84 43.75 35.55
N GLY A 70 -5.30 42.56 35.88
CA GLY A 70 -4.30 41.87 35.05
C GLY A 70 -4.44 40.35 35.02
N ASP A 71 -3.88 39.73 33.97
CA ASP A 71 -3.83 38.28 33.79
C ASP A 71 -2.89 37.64 34.83
N PRO A 72 -3.18 36.42 35.32
CA PRO A 72 -2.34 35.76 36.32
C PRO A 72 -0.98 35.33 35.75
N SER A 73 0.10 35.39 36.54
CA SER A 73 1.40 34.83 36.15
C SER A 73 1.37 33.29 36.05
N PRO A 74 1.99 32.67 35.01
CA PRO A 74 2.57 33.31 33.82
C PRO A 74 1.53 34.00 32.93
N GLU A 75 1.74 35.28 32.63
CA GLU A 75 0.81 36.07 31.81
C GLU A 75 0.64 35.42 30.42
N GLY A 76 -0.61 35.37 29.95
CA GLY A 76 -0.97 34.67 28.70
C GLY A 76 -1.24 33.17 28.87
N THR A 77 -1.22 32.64 30.09
CA THR A 77 -1.47 31.22 30.37
C THR A 77 -2.58 30.99 31.39
N LEU A 78 -3.26 29.85 31.27
CA LEU A 78 -4.06 29.24 32.34
C LEU A 78 -3.67 27.77 32.49
N TRP A 79 -3.94 27.20 33.66
CA TRP A 79 -3.47 25.88 34.06
C TRP A 79 -4.59 25.06 34.69
N ALA A 80 -4.63 23.75 34.42
CA ALA A 80 -5.51 22.81 35.09
C ALA A 80 -4.68 21.74 35.85
N PRO A 81 -5.15 21.26 37.02
CA PRO A 81 -4.43 20.28 37.84
C PRO A 81 -4.57 18.83 37.34
N MET A 82 -4.70 18.65 36.03
CA MET A 82 -4.89 17.37 35.35
C MET A 82 -4.47 17.49 33.88
N PRO A 83 -4.21 16.36 33.19
CA PRO A 83 -3.93 16.37 31.75
C PRO A 83 -5.05 17.01 30.94
N THR A 84 -4.71 17.54 29.76
CA THR A 84 -5.62 18.26 28.87
C THR A 84 -6.86 17.42 28.52
N ALA A 85 -6.69 16.11 28.34
CA ALA A 85 -7.77 15.17 28.03
C ALA A 85 -8.85 15.06 29.13
N GLU A 86 -8.49 15.39 30.38
CA GLU A 86 -9.41 15.34 31.53
C GLU A 86 -9.95 16.73 31.91
N ALA A 87 -9.33 17.80 31.44
CA ALA A 87 -9.64 19.16 31.82
C ALA A 87 -10.84 19.73 31.03
N SER A 88 -11.76 20.40 31.74
CA SER A 88 -12.81 21.22 31.14
C SER A 88 -12.43 22.71 31.18
N PRO A 89 -13.03 23.58 30.35
CA PRO A 89 -12.68 25.00 30.32
C PRO A 89 -12.76 25.72 31.68
N GLU A 90 -13.64 25.27 32.58
CA GLU A 90 -13.78 25.78 33.95
C GLU A 90 -12.65 25.39 34.92
N ASP A 91 -11.85 24.38 34.59
CA ASP A 91 -10.75 23.90 35.44
C ASP A 91 -9.48 24.76 35.28
N TYR A 92 -9.40 25.55 34.21
CA TYR A 92 -8.26 26.39 33.88
C TYR A 92 -8.24 27.67 34.73
N VAL A 93 -7.25 27.74 35.63
CA VAL A 93 -7.03 28.83 36.60
C VAL A 93 -5.59 29.33 36.53
N ALA A 94 -5.20 30.29 37.38
CA ALA A 94 -3.81 30.70 37.50
C ALA A 94 -2.90 29.52 37.92
N PHE A 95 -1.64 29.48 37.48
CA PHE A 95 -0.70 28.40 37.82
C PHE A 95 -0.67 28.09 39.33
N VAL A 96 -0.54 29.12 40.17
CA VAL A 96 -0.49 28.93 41.63
C VAL A 96 -1.79 28.41 42.25
N ASP A 97 -2.94 28.70 41.64
CA ASP A 97 -4.23 28.17 42.08
C ASP A 97 -4.40 26.71 41.62
N ALA A 98 -3.96 26.37 40.40
CA ALA A 98 -3.97 25.01 39.88
C ALA A 98 -3.16 24.07 40.78
N VAL A 99 -2.01 24.53 41.28
CA VAL A 99 -1.11 23.73 42.13
C VAL A 99 -1.37 23.89 43.64
N ASP A 100 -2.56 24.38 44.03
CA ASP A 100 -2.98 24.63 45.43
C ASP A 100 -1.91 25.35 46.29
N TYR A 101 -1.32 26.42 45.73
CA TYR A 101 -0.28 27.23 46.38
C TYR A 101 1.00 26.47 46.75
N CYS A 102 1.17 25.25 46.23
CA CYS A 102 2.33 24.42 46.47
C CYS A 102 2.96 23.91 45.16
N PRO A 103 3.66 24.78 44.41
CA PRO A 103 4.40 24.33 43.23
C PRO A 103 5.36 23.15 43.45
N PRO A 104 6.08 23.02 44.60
CA PRO A 104 6.89 21.83 44.86
C PRO A 104 6.05 20.54 44.98
N CYS A 105 4.78 20.64 45.41
CA CYS A 105 3.91 19.48 45.57
C CYS A 105 3.60 18.80 44.23
N VAL A 106 3.62 19.54 43.11
CA VAL A 106 3.43 18.97 41.76
C VAL A 106 4.45 17.88 41.47
N VAL A 107 5.70 18.07 41.92
CA VAL A 107 6.78 17.09 41.77
C VAL A 107 6.65 15.96 42.80
N GLU A 108 6.27 16.28 44.04
CA GLU A 108 6.14 15.27 45.11
C GLU A 108 4.98 14.30 44.87
N ASP A 109 3.89 14.80 44.27
CA ASP A 109 2.66 14.07 44.02
C ASP A 109 2.55 13.55 42.58
N ASP A 110 3.57 13.76 41.73
CA ASP A 110 3.63 13.27 40.34
C ASP A 110 2.43 13.74 39.49
N ILE A 111 2.11 15.03 39.59
CA ILE A 111 0.94 15.64 38.96
C ILE A 111 1.30 16.15 37.56
N ILE A 112 0.62 15.62 36.54
CA ILE A 112 0.62 16.18 35.19
C ILE A 112 -0.38 17.35 35.14
N LEU A 113 0.11 18.53 34.79
CA LEU A 113 -0.69 19.74 34.62
C LEU A 113 -1.04 19.93 33.15
N SER A 114 -2.19 20.53 32.86
CA SER A 114 -2.46 21.11 31.54
C SER A 114 -2.11 22.59 31.55
N LEU A 115 -1.38 23.05 30.53
CA LEU A 115 -1.06 24.43 30.21
C LEU A 115 -1.86 24.85 28.97
N TRP A 116 -2.72 25.86 29.12
CA TRP A 116 -3.39 26.53 28.01
C TRP A 116 -2.77 27.88 27.73
N ILE A 117 -2.29 28.07 26.51
CA ILE A 117 -1.74 29.34 25.99
C ILE A 117 -2.86 30.09 25.29
N LEU A 118 -3.21 31.26 25.83
CA LEU A 118 -4.45 31.97 25.48
C LEU A 118 -4.43 32.65 24.11
N GLU A 119 -3.27 33.14 23.66
CA GLU A 119 -3.17 33.88 22.40
C GLU A 119 -3.20 32.95 21.18
N GLU A 120 -2.44 31.86 21.23
CA GLU A 120 -2.38 30.84 20.17
C GLU A 120 -3.49 29.78 20.27
N ASP A 121 -4.22 29.72 21.39
CA ASP A 121 -5.19 28.65 21.70
C ASP A 121 -4.55 27.26 21.62
N GLU A 122 -3.35 27.13 22.18
CA GLU A 122 -2.57 25.90 22.24
C GLU A 122 -2.58 25.30 23.64
N TYR A 123 -2.59 23.98 23.71
CA TYR A 123 -2.61 23.24 24.96
C TYR A 123 -1.40 22.31 25.03
N TRP A 124 -0.83 22.16 26.23
CA TRP A 124 0.33 21.35 26.50
C TRP A 124 0.15 20.61 27.83
N ASP A 125 0.44 19.32 27.88
CA ASP A 125 0.57 18.60 29.15
C ASP A 125 1.99 18.80 29.70
N VAL A 126 2.13 19.14 30.97
CA VAL A 126 3.38 19.52 31.63
C VAL A 126 3.61 18.62 32.83
N ASP A 127 4.72 17.90 32.80
CA ASP A 127 5.15 16.96 33.82
C ASP A 127 6.41 17.50 34.52
N MET A 128 6.26 17.94 35.79
CA MET A 128 7.31 18.63 36.54
C MET A 128 8.28 17.62 37.18
N GLU A 129 9.51 17.61 36.71
CA GLU A 129 10.57 16.68 37.13
C GLU A 129 11.34 17.15 38.36
N SER A 130 11.52 18.47 38.48
CA SER A 130 12.21 19.04 39.63
C SER A 130 11.73 20.43 39.97
N TRP A 131 11.73 20.72 41.26
CA TRP A 131 11.45 22.04 41.78
C TRP A 131 12.31 22.30 43.01
N SER A 132 13.35 23.12 42.85
CA SER A 132 14.10 23.60 44.01
C SER A 132 13.22 24.57 44.79
N SER A 133 12.85 24.21 46.01
CA SER A 133 12.30 25.15 46.97
C SER A 133 13.24 25.29 48.15
N GLY A 134 13.42 26.54 48.57
CA GLY A 134 13.79 26.80 49.95
C GLY A 134 12.63 26.34 50.80
N ASP A 135 12.73 25.11 51.27
CA ASP A 135 12.07 24.61 52.46
C ASP A 135 12.02 25.76 53.48
N GLY A 136 10.84 26.07 54.03
CA GLY A 136 10.50 27.28 54.79
C GLY A 136 11.27 27.52 56.10
N GLY A 137 12.60 27.42 56.03
CA GLY A 137 13.58 27.48 57.10
C GLY A 137 14.97 27.59 56.50
N TYR A 138 15.48 28.82 56.38
CA TYR A 138 16.89 29.20 56.21
C TYR A 138 17.86 28.08 55.75
N GLY A 139 18.06 27.87 54.44
CA GLY A 139 19.18 27.02 54.02
C GLY A 139 19.41 26.67 52.55
N SER A 140 18.39 26.56 51.70
CA SER A 140 18.60 26.13 50.31
C SER A 140 17.79 26.98 49.35
N SER A 141 18.44 27.97 48.76
CA SER A 141 17.87 28.82 47.73
C SER A 141 18.53 28.52 46.38
N GLY A 142 17.81 28.79 45.29
CA GLY A 142 18.31 28.44 43.96
C GLY A 142 17.32 28.65 42.81
N GLY A 143 16.03 28.32 42.96
CA GLY A 143 15.05 28.59 41.89
C GLY A 143 15.26 27.81 40.59
N GLY A 144 16.07 26.75 40.60
CA GLY A 144 16.12 25.76 39.55
C GLY A 144 14.87 24.88 39.51
N PHE A 145 14.52 24.42 38.31
CA PHE A 145 13.36 23.58 38.03
C PHE A 145 13.51 22.90 36.66
N SER A 146 12.80 21.81 36.44
CA SER A 146 12.77 21.11 35.16
C SER A 146 11.42 20.44 34.93
N TYR A 147 11.05 20.25 33.67
CA TYR A 147 9.82 19.57 33.27
C TYR A 147 9.91 19.02 31.86
N TRP A 148 9.07 18.04 31.57
CA TRP A 148 8.68 17.68 30.21
C TRP A 148 7.38 18.39 29.84
N ARG A 149 7.25 18.77 28.58
CA ARG A 149 5.97 19.17 28.00
C ARG A 149 5.64 18.39 26.74
N TYR A 150 4.38 18.01 26.61
CA TYR A 150 3.80 17.24 25.52
C TYR A 150 2.70 18.07 24.86
N PRO A 151 2.55 18.08 23.52
CA PRO A 151 1.38 18.69 22.90
C PRO A 151 0.10 18.05 23.47
N ALA A 152 -0.91 18.85 23.79
CA ALA A 152 -2.20 18.31 24.23
C ALA A 152 -2.80 17.37 23.18
N GLY A 153 -3.29 16.21 23.64
CA GLY A 153 -3.61 15.06 22.79
C GLY A 153 -2.43 14.09 22.60
N GLY A 154 -1.30 14.33 23.28
CA GLY A 154 -0.11 13.48 23.30
C GLY A 154 -0.14 12.32 24.32
N GLN A 155 -1.28 12.06 24.95
CA GLN A 155 -1.55 10.76 25.60
C GLN A 155 -2.59 10.00 24.77
N ASP A 156 -2.09 9.06 23.95
CA ASP A 156 -2.76 7.85 23.51
C ASP A 156 -4.27 7.93 23.24
N GLU A 157 -4.75 8.82 22.35
CA GLU A 157 -5.88 8.40 21.53
C GLU A 157 -5.32 7.35 20.57
N GLU A 158 -5.51 6.07 20.92
CA GLU A 158 -5.17 4.95 20.04
C GLU A 158 -5.74 5.26 18.65
N GLU A 159 -4.85 5.45 17.65
CA GLU A 159 -5.30 5.68 16.28
C GLU A 159 -6.23 4.53 15.89
N THR A 160 -7.38 4.85 15.29
CA THR A 160 -8.36 3.86 14.87
C THR A 160 -8.59 3.90 13.36
N THR A 161 -8.76 2.72 12.79
CA THR A 161 -9.16 2.50 11.41
C THR A 161 -10.67 2.27 11.37
N TYR A 162 -11.36 2.97 10.46
CA TYR A 162 -12.79 2.82 10.27
C TYR A 162 -13.14 1.54 9.50
N VAL A 163 -13.97 0.67 10.08
CA VAL A 163 -14.38 -0.64 9.55
C VAL A 163 -15.91 -0.76 9.58
N PRO A 164 -16.64 -0.24 8.57
CA PRO A 164 -18.10 -0.09 8.60
C PRO A 164 -18.93 -1.38 8.39
N ASP A 165 -18.30 -2.47 7.98
CA ASP A 165 -18.99 -3.75 7.72
C ASP A 165 -18.92 -4.63 8.98
N ASP A 166 -20.05 -4.79 9.67
CA ASP A 166 -20.15 -5.61 10.88
C ASP A 166 -19.60 -7.04 10.70
N ASN A 167 -19.68 -7.64 9.50
CA ASN A 167 -19.13 -8.98 9.25
C ASN A 167 -17.60 -8.94 9.10
N PHE A 168 -17.06 -7.86 8.53
CA PHE A 168 -15.61 -7.67 8.46
C PHE A 168 -15.05 -7.42 9.86
N GLU A 169 -15.64 -6.49 10.61
CA GLU A 169 -15.26 -6.20 12.00
C GLU A 169 -15.39 -7.44 12.89
N GLN A 170 -16.51 -8.18 12.79
CA GLN A 170 -16.65 -9.45 13.50
C GLN A 170 -15.59 -10.49 13.11
N ALA A 171 -15.11 -10.49 11.86
CA ALA A 171 -14.01 -11.35 11.45
C ALA A 171 -12.68 -10.90 12.07
N LEU A 172 -12.44 -9.60 12.24
CA LEU A 172 -11.28 -9.06 12.96
C LEU A 172 -11.31 -9.44 14.45
N ILE A 173 -12.50 -9.35 15.09
CA ILE A 173 -12.71 -9.83 16.46
C ILE A 173 -12.42 -11.33 16.59
N ASP A 174 -12.96 -12.15 15.66
CA ASP A 174 -12.70 -13.60 15.63
C ASP A 174 -11.21 -13.94 15.50
N LEU A 175 -10.45 -13.09 14.82
CA LEU A 175 -9.00 -13.22 14.61
C LEU A 175 -8.17 -12.64 15.77
N GLY A 176 -8.80 -11.89 16.68
CA GLY A 176 -8.16 -11.27 17.85
C GLY A 176 -7.45 -9.95 17.55
N TYR A 177 -7.84 -9.26 16.47
CA TYR A 177 -7.38 -7.91 16.16
C TYR A 177 -8.28 -6.83 16.76
N ASP A 178 -9.48 -7.20 17.19
CA ASP A 178 -10.50 -6.30 17.68
C ASP A 178 -11.26 -6.97 18.84
N ASP A 179 -11.99 -6.21 19.64
CA ASP A 179 -12.70 -6.69 20.83
C ASP A 179 -14.20 -6.34 20.88
N VAL A 180 -14.67 -5.39 20.06
CA VAL A 180 -16.06 -4.94 20.05
C VAL A 180 -16.49 -4.52 18.65
N ILE A 181 -17.77 -4.72 18.33
CA ILE A 181 -18.35 -4.18 17.09
C ILE A 181 -18.74 -2.73 17.36
N ASP A 182 -17.92 -1.77 16.93
CA ASP A 182 -18.17 -0.34 17.05
C ASP A 182 -17.84 0.49 15.78
N ASN A 183 -17.56 -0.18 14.67
CA ASN A 183 -17.05 0.32 13.38
C ASN A 183 -15.60 0.80 13.40
N TYR A 184 -14.82 0.46 14.42
CA TYR A 184 -13.43 0.88 14.54
C TYR A 184 -12.55 -0.26 15.04
N VAL A 185 -11.34 -0.31 14.52
CA VAL A 185 -10.28 -1.17 15.06
C VAL A 185 -9.07 -0.31 15.37
N VAL A 186 -8.37 -0.60 16.46
CA VAL A 186 -7.11 0.09 16.79
C VAL A 186 -6.09 -0.17 15.68
N THR A 187 -5.62 0.88 15.00
CA THR A 187 -4.74 0.79 13.82
C THR A 187 -3.45 0.01 14.13
N ASP A 188 -2.88 0.20 15.32
CA ASP A 188 -1.68 -0.51 15.74
C ASP A 188 -1.87 -2.03 15.85
N SER A 189 -3.10 -2.51 16.07
CA SER A 189 -3.41 -3.94 16.13
C SER A 189 -3.35 -4.61 14.75
N ILE A 190 -3.59 -3.85 13.67
CA ILE A 190 -3.68 -4.35 12.29
C ILE A 190 -2.47 -3.96 11.43
N SER A 191 -1.74 -2.90 11.77
CA SER A 191 -0.65 -2.34 10.95
C SER A 191 0.48 -3.35 10.70
N GLY A 192 0.72 -4.26 11.65
CA GLY A 192 1.72 -5.33 11.56
C GLY A 192 1.24 -6.65 10.94
N VAL A 193 -0.03 -6.75 10.52
CA VAL A 193 -0.62 -7.99 10.01
C VAL A 193 -0.16 -8.26 8.58
N THR A 194 0.49 -9.41 8.37
CA THR A 194 1.05 -9.81 7.05
C THR A 194 0.15 -10.75 6.26
N GLU A 195 -0.80 -11.41 6.92
CA GLU A 195 -1.74 -12.36 6.34
C GLU A 195 -3.14 -12.16 6.93
N LEU A 196 -4.12 -11.91 6.07
CA LEU A 196 -5.52 -11.75 6.44
C LEU A 196 -6.39 -12.72 5.63
N VAL A 197 -7.10 -13.60 6.34
CA VAL A 197 -8.00 -14.60 5.76
C VAL A 197 -9.41 -14.40 6.28
N VAL A 198 -10.24 -13.76 5.47
CA VAL A 198 -11.64 -13.38 5.78
C VAL A 198 -12.61 -13.97 4.75
N ALA A 199 -12.30 -15.18 4.28
CA ALA A 199 -13.10 -15.91 3.31
C ALA A 199 -14.40 -16.46 3.90
N GLU A 200 -15.48 -16.50 3.11
CA GLU A 200 -16.75 -17.16 3.48
C GLU A 200 -17.42 -16.52 4.72
N LYS A 201 -17.39 -15.19 4.82
CA LYS A 201 -17.85 -14.42 5.98
C LYS A 201 -19.06 -13.51 5.70
N GLU A 202 -19.59 -13.54 4.48
CA GLU A 202 -20.68 -12.66 4.05
C GLU A 202 -20.32 -11.16 4.11
N ILE A 203 -19.02 -10.83 3.98
CA ILE A 203 -18.52 -9.45 3.98
C ILE A 203 -18.92 -8.76 2.68
N SER A 204 -19.44 -7.55 2.78
CA SER A 204 -19.87 -6.75 1.63
C SER A 204 -18.96 -5.56 1.34
N ASP A 205 -18.21 -5.09 2.34
CA ASP A 205 -17.28 -3.98 2.26
C ASP A 205 -16.01 -4.29 3.08
N LEU A 206 -14.84 -4.02 2.50
CA LEU A 206 -13.52 -4.18 3.14
C LEU A 206 -12.87 -2.83 3.45
N THR A 207 -13.63 -1.73 3.48
CA THR A 207 -13.14 -0.44 3.99
C THR A 207 -12.42 -0.63 5.32
N GLY A 208 -11.23 -0.02 5.44
CA GLY A 208 -10.27 -0.23 6.52
C GLY A 208 -9.11 -1.16 6.13
N ILE A 209 -9.22 -1.93 5.03
CA ILE A 209 -8.12 -2.78 4.54
C ILE A 209 -6.88 -1.97 4.15
N GLU A 210 -7.05 -0.70 3.79
CA GLU A 210 -5.98 0.23 3.44
C GLU A 210 -4.92 0.42 4.54
N ASP A 211 -5.29 0.23 5.81
CA ASP A 211 -4.41 0.41 6.97
C ASP A 211 -3.69 -0.88 7.39
N PHE A 212 -3.96 -2.00 6.72
CA PHE A 212 -3.15 -3.21 6.81
C PHE A 212 -1.85 -3.03 5.98
N ILE A 213 -0.99 -2.12 6.41
CA ILE A 213 0.19 -1.64 5.66
C ILE A 213 1.26 -2.73 5.45
N ALA A 214 1.32 -3.74 6.33
CA ALA A 214 2.24 -4.87 6.22
C ALA A 214 1.68 -6.06 5.41
N LEU A 215 0.46 -5.95 4.87
CA LEU A 215 -0.25 -7.08 4.27
C LEU A 215 0.43 -7.59 3.01
N THR A 216 0.78 -8.88 3.04
CA THR A 216 1.39 -9.59 1.90
C THR A 216 0.47 -10.66 1.31
N HIS A 217 -0.50 -11.13 2.09
CA HIS A 217 -1.44 -12.19 1.73
C HIS A 217 -2.87 -11.80 2.13
N LEU A 218 -3.74 -11.62 1.13
CA LEU A 218 -5.17 -11.36 1.36
C LEU A 218 -6.02 -12.46 0.72
N ASN A 219 -6.86 -13.10 1.52
CA ASN A 219 -7.86 -14.07 1.07
C ASN A 219 -9.26 -13.65 1.53
N CYS A 220 -10.00 -13.01 0.64
CA CYS A 220 -11.35 -12.51 0.86
C CYS A 220 -12.38 -13.20 -0.05
N ARG A 221 -12.11 -14.44 -0.46
CA ARG A 221 -12.96 -15.20 -1.38
C ARG A 221 -14.34 -15.51 -0.81
N THR A 222 -15.30 -15.73 -1.70
CA THR A 222 -16.66 -16.19 -1.32
C THR A 222 -17.32 -15.23 -0.32
N ASN A 223 -17.43 -13.98 -0.74
CA ASN A 223 -18.07 -12.90 0.01
C ASN A 223 -19.06 -12.15 -0.93
N ALA A 224 -19.52 -10.98 -0.53
CA ALA A 224 -20.46 -10.15 -1.28
C ALA A 224 -19.82 -8.82 -1.74
N LEU A 225 -18.49 -8.78 -1.90
CA LEU A 225 -17.76 -7.56 -2.25
C LEU A 225 -18.17 -7.06 -3.64
N VAL A 226 -18.59 -5.79 -3.72
CA VAL A 226 -18.87 -5.10 -4.99
C VAL A 226 -17.67 -4.29 -5.47
N GLY A 227 -16.84 -3.81 -4.54
CA GLY A 227 -15.57 -3.14 -4.78
C GLY A 227 -14.50 -3.64 -3.83
N LEU A 228 -13.24 -3.46 -4.22
CA LEU A 228 -12.07 -3.80 -3.40
C LEU A 228 -10.95 -2.83 -3.76
N ASP A 229 -10.60 -1.95 -2.82
CA ASP A 229 -9.44 -1.08 -2.94
C ASP A 229 -8.26 -1.70 -2.19
N VAL A 230 -7.20 -2.03 -2.92
CA VAL A 230 -5.96 -2.58 -2.36
C VAL A 230 -4.76 -1.70 -2.72
N SER A 231 -5.01 -0.44 -3.12
CA SER A 231 -3.97 0.46 -3.64
C SER A 231 -2.90 0.81 -2.59
N ASN A 232 -3.25 0.83 -1.31
CA ASN A 232 -2.33 1.06 -0.19
C ASN A 232 -1.61 -0.22 0.29
N ASN A 233 -2.13 -1.41 -0.01
CA ASN A 233 -1.49 -2.69 0.33
C ASN A 233 -0.39 -3.05 -0.69
N THR A 234 0.58 -2.16 -0.87
CA THR A 234 1.63 -2.23 -1.90
C THR A 234 2.57 -3.44 -1.76
N LEU A 235 2.61 -4.07 -0.58
CA LEU A 235 3.38 -5.27 -0.29
C LEU A 235 2.66 -6.59 -0.64
N LEU A 236 1.43 -6.54 -1.17
CA LEU A 236 0.68 -7.73 -1.55
C LEU A 236 1.42 -8.58 -2.58
N THR A 237 1.63 -9.84 -2.23
CA THR A 237 2.20 -10.89 -3.10
C THR A 237 1.16 -11.92 -3.52
N TYR A 238 0.09 -12.06 -2.74
CA TYR A 238 -1.02 -12.99 -2.95
C TYR A 238 -2.35 -12.27 -2.71
N LEU A 239 -3.22 -12.29 -3.72
CA LEU A 239 -4.60 -11.81 -3.62
C LEU A 239 -5.58 -12.87 -4.13
N HIS A 240 -6.45 -13.35 -3.25
CA HIS A 240 -7.60 -14.18 -3.60
C HIS A 240 -8.91 -13.44 -3.29
N ALA A 241 -9.55 -12.92 -4.34
CA ALA A 241 -10.83 -12.22 -4.29
C ALA A 241 -11.94 -12.90 -5.14
N GLY A 242 -11.72 -14.14 -5.57
CA GLY A 242 -12.71 -14.90 -6.34
C GLY A 242 -14.03 -15.19 -5.60
N SER A 243 -15.10 -15.45 -6.36
CA SER A 243 -16.48 -15.65 -5.86
C SER A 243 -17.00 -14.45 -5.07
N ASN A 244 -16.91 -13.27 -5.66
CA ASN A 244 -17.47 -12.03 -5.15
C ASN A 244 -18.39 -11.41 -6.22
N GLN A 245 -18.69 -10.12 -6.11
CA GLN A 245 -19.51 -9.35 -7.05
C GLN A 245 -18.72 -8.18 -7.66
N LEU A 246 -17.38 -8.29 -7.71
CA LEU A 246 -16.51 -7.23 -8.20
C LEU A 246 -16.81 -6.93 -9.67
N ASN A 247 -17.01 -5.65 -9.98
CA ASN A 247 -17.18 -5.16 -11.35
C ASN A 247 -15.91 -4.50 -11.91
N ASP A 248 -15.01 -4.07 -11.03
CA ASP A 248 -13.71 -3.49 -11.33
C ASP A 248 -12.70 -3.93 -10.26
N LEU A 249 -11.43 -3.94 -10.63
CA LEU A 249 -10.33 -4.22 -9.71
C LEU A 249 -9.04 -3.58 -10.24
N ASP A 250 -8.51 -2.62 -9.50
CA ASP A 250 -7.20 -2.01 -9.78
C ASP A 250 -6.11 -2.66 -8.94
N VAL A 251 -5.12 -3.27 -9.60
CA VAL A 251 -3.95 -3.90 -8.97
C VAL A 251 -2.64 -3.23 -9.37
N ARG A 252 -2.67 -2.04 -9.97
CA ARG A 252 -1.47 -1.39 -10.54
C ARG A 252 -0.43 -1.00 -9.51
N GLN A 253 -0.83 -0.77 -8.25
CA GLN A 253 0.08 -0.45 -7.14
C GLN A 253 0.67 -1.70 -6.47
N ASN A 254 0.09 -2.88 -6.70
CA ASN A 254 0.53 -4.13 -6.08
C ASN A 254 1.59 -4.82 -6.97
N THR A 255 2.70 -4.13 -7.23
CA THR A 255 3.73 -4.56 -8.20
C THR A 255 4.41 -5.88 -7.81
N GLU A 256 4.35 -6.25 -6.53
CA GLU A 256 4.92 -7.48 -5.97
C GLU A 256 3.98 -8.70 -6.10
N LEU A 257 2.78 -8.55 -6.70
CA LEU A 257 1.85 -9.67 -6.88
C LEU A 257 2.47 -10.79 -7.71
N THR A 258 2.49 -11.98 -7.10
CA THR A 258 2.88 -13.25 -7.75
C THR A 258 1.66 -14.13 -8.04
N THR A 259 0.59 -13.98 -7.25
CA THR A 259 -0.65 -14.76 -7.37
C THR A 259 -1.86 -13.84 -7.33
N LEU A 260 -2.70 -13.91 -8.36
CA LEU A 260 -3.95 -13.14 -8.45
C LEU A 260 -5.11 -14.06 -8.87
N TRP A 261 -6.02 -14.33 -7.93
CA TRP A 261 -7.19 -15.17 -8.15
C TRP A 261 -8.49 -14.36 -7.96
N VAL A 262 -9.13 -14.03 -9.07
CA VAL A 262 -10.30 -13.14 -9.14
C VAL A 262 -11.46 -13.78 -9.92
N GLY A 263 -11.47 -15.11 -10.02
CA GLY A 263 -12.51 -15.84 -10.73
C GLY A 263 -13.90 -15.75 -10.11
N PHE A 264 -14.95 -15.92 -10.91
CA PHE A 264 -16.36 -15.81 -10.54
C PHE A 264 -16.69 -14.45 -9.93
N ASN A 265 -16.43 -13.41 -10.71
CA ASN A 265 -16.81 -12.02 -10.45
C ASN A 265 -17.57 -11.50 -11.68
N SER A 266 -17.69 -10.17 -11.82
CA SER A 266 -18.31 -9.50 -12.96
C SER A 266 -17.34 -8.55 -13.67
N LEU A 267 -16.04 -8.83 -13.64
CA LEU A 267 -15.02 -7.99 -14.28
C LEU A 267 -15.19 -7.99 -15.80
N ASP A 268 -15.30 -6.81 -16.41
CA ASP A 268 -15.32 -6.64 -17.88
C ASP A 268 -13.94 -6.34 -18.48
N SER A 269 -13.01 -5.92 -17.63
CA SER A 269 -11.62 -5.59 -17.91
C SER A 269 -10.75 -5.91 -16.70
N LEU A 270 -9.46 -6.13 -16.95
CA LEU A 270 -8.44 -6.35 -15.93
C LEU A 270 -7.08 -5.95 -16.51
N ASP A 271 -6.40 -5.00 -15.88
CA ASP A 271 -5.05 -4.57 -16.27
C ASP A 271 -4.02 -5.16 -15.31
N VAL A 272 -3.15 -6.02 -15.83
CA VAL A 272 -2.08 -6.69 -15.07
C VAL A 272 -0.68 -6.28 -15.53
N ASN A 273 -0.57 -5.21 -16.32
CA ASN A 273 0.69 -4.85 -16.96
C ASN A 273 1.79 -4.42 -15.98
N ALA A 274 1.40 -3.87 -14.83
CA ALA A 274 2.32 -3.48 -13.76
C ALA A 274 2.80 -4.68 -12.92
N ASN A 275 2.06 -5.78 -12.91
CA ASN A 275 2.31 -6.95 -12.06
C ASN A 275 3.26 -7.94 -12.77
N THR A 276 4.44 -7.47 -13.13
CA THR A 276 5.42 -8.24 -13.92
C THR A 276 5.97 -9.49 -13.20
N ALA A 277 5.78 -9.57 -11.87
CA ALA A 277 6.12 -10.72 -11.04
C ALA A 277 5.04 -11.84 -11.01
N LEU A 278 3.91 -11.67 -11.70
CA LEU A 278 2.82 -12.67 -11.71
C LEU A 278 3.29 -14.02 -12.25
N ILE A 279 2.99 -15.06 -11.47
CA ILE A 279 3.25 -16.49 -11.75
C ILE A 279 1.92 -17.23 -11.97
N ASP A 280 0.88 -16.89 -11.21
CA ASP A 280 -0.44 -17.54 -11.29
C ASP A 280 -1.56 -16.50 -11.39
N LEU A 281 -2.19 -16.42 -12.56
CA LEU A 281 -3.34 -15.56 -12.86
C LEU A 281 -4.56 -16.42 -13.15
N ARG A 282 -5.58 -16.30 -12.30
CA ARG A 282 -6.86 -17.00 -12.47
C ARG A 282 -8.02 -16.02 -12.41
N CYS A 283 -8.67 -15.82 -13.53
CA CYS A 283 -9.87 -15.00 -13.64
C CYS A 283 -11.02 -15.72 -14.37
N PRO A 284 -11.28 -17.02 -14.09
CA PRO A 284 -12.37 -17.73 -14.76
C PRO A 284 -13.74 -17.17 -14.36
N GLY A 285 -14.77 -17.30 -15.19
CA GLY A 285 -16.13 -16.89 -14.83
C GLY A 285 -16.28 -15.38 -14.65
N ASN A 286 -15.68 -14.59 -15.55
CA ASN A 286 -15.83 -13.14 -15.62
C ASN A 286 -16.44 -12.75 -16.98
N GLN A 287 -16.42 -11.45 -17.32
CA GLN A 287 -16.96 -10.90 -18.56
C GLN A 287 -15.86 -10.27 -19.43
N LEU A 288 -14.61 -10.72 -19.28
CA LEU A 288 -13.46 -10.14 -19.97
C LEU A 288 -13.60 -10.31 -21.48
N THR A 289 -13.43 -9.21 -22.23
CA THR A 289 -13.45 -9.20 -23.70
C THR A 289 -12.06 -9.22 -24.32
N SER A 290 -11.06 -8.79 -23.56
CA SER A 290 -9.63 -8.86 -23.87
C SER A 290 -8.82 -8.98 -22.58
N ILE A 291 -7.62 -9.54 -22.69
CA ILE A 291 -6.61 -9.51 -21.63
C ILE A 291 -5.23 -9.35 -22.29
N ASP A 292 -4.40 -8.46 -21.77
CA ASP A 292 -3.00 -8.33 -22.17
C ASP A 292 -2.12 -8.93 -21.08
N VAL A 293 -1.38 -9.96 -21.42
CA VAL A 293 -0.43 -10.65 -20.53
C VAL A 293 1.01 -10.56 -21.06
N SER A 294 1.27 -9.65 -22.00
CA SER A 294 2.55 -9.57 -22.71
C SER A 294 3.74 -9.18 -21.82
N THR A 295 3.49 -8.48 -20.70
CA THR A 295 4.53 -8.11 -19.72
C THR A 295 4.73 -9.17 -18.63
N ASN A 296 3.78 -10.08 -18.43
CA ASN A 296 3.82 -11.11 -17.39
C ASN A 296 4.63 -12.33 -17.85
N ILE A 297 5.91 -12.13 -18.19
CA ILE A 297 6.78 -13.16 -18.76
C ILE A 297 7.07 -14.33 -17.81
N ALA A 298 6.90 -14.12 -16.50
CA ALA A 298 7.05 -15.13 -15.45
C ALA A 298 5.80 -16.01 -15.24
N LEU A 299 4.72 -15.76 -15.99
CA LEU A 299 3.45 -16.44 -15.81
C LEU A 299 3.57 -17.93 -16.15
N GLU A 300 3.30 -18.79 -15.17
CA GLU A 300 3.30 -20.25 -15.29
C GLU A 300 1.88 -20.80 -15.43
N HIS A 301 0.90 -20.16 -14.80
CA HIS A 301 -0.49 -20.61 -14.76
C HIS A 301 -1.42 -19.48 -15.22
N LEU A 302 -2.15 -19.73 -16.31
CA LEU A 302 -3.16 -18.83 -16.84
C LEU A 302 -4.51 -19.54 -16.98
N ASP A 303 -5.49 -19.13 -16.19
CA ASP A 303 -6.87 -19.63 -16.25
C ASP A 303 -7.87 -18.49 -16.56
N LEU A 304 -8.38 -18.54 -17.78
CA LEU A 304 -9.32 -17.59 -18.40
C LEU A 304 -10.67 -18.27 -18.71
N TRP A 305 -10.94 -19.45 -18.15
CA TRP A 305 -12.13 -20.24 -18.46
C TRP A 305 -13.43 -19.46 -18.22
N VAL A 306 -14.40 -19.54 -19.14
CA VAL A 306 -15.68 -18.78 -19.04
C VAL A 306 -15.45 -17.27 -18.98
N ASN A 307 -15.13 -16.70 -20.14
CA ASN A 307 -15.07 -15.26 -20.37
C ASN A 307 -15.68 -14.94 -21.75
N GLN A 308 -15.44 -13.75 -22.27
CA GLN A 308 -15.94 -13.29 -23.57
C GLN A 308 -14.80 -12.92 -24.53
N LEU A 309 -13.61 -13.51 -24.35
CA LEU A 309 -12.42 -13.19 -25.12
C LEU A 309 -12.62 -13.57 -26.59
N THR A 310 -12.22 -12.68 -27.50
CA THR A 310 -12.28 -12.92 -28.96
C THR A 310 -10.92 -13.26 -29.56
N THR A 311 -9.85 -12.81 -28.93
CA THR A 311 -8.47 -13.14 -29.27
C THR A 311 -7.65 -13.34 -27.99
N LEU A 312 -6.62 -14.17 -28.07
CA LEU A 312 -5.66 -14.34 -26.98
C LEU A 312 -4.26 -14.50 -27.56
N ASP A 313 -3.33 -13.68 -27.09
CA ASP A 313 -1.91 -13.79 -27.41
C ASP A 313 -1.13 -14.10 -26.13
N VAL A 314 -0.48 -15.26 -26.13
CA VAL A 314 0.41 -15.71 -25.05
C VAL A 314 1.83 -15.98 -25.55
N SER A 315 2.21 -15.39 -26.70
CA SER A 315 3.51 -15.61 -27.35
C SER A 315 4.70 -15.11 -26.52
N ALA A 316 4.49 -14.15 -25.62
CA ALA A 316 5.51 -13.66 -24.69
C ALA A 316 5.67 -14.52 -23.42
N ASN A 317 4.68 -15.36 -23.08
CA ASN A 317 4.64 -16.08 -21.80
C ASN A 317 5.38 -17.43 -21.90
N THR A 318 6.71 -17.34 -22.00
CA THR A 318 7.63 -18.48 -22.18
C THR A 318 7.81 -19.38 -20.95
N ALA A 319 7.17 -19.05 -19.82
CA ALA A 319 7.18 -19.85 -18.60
C ALA A 319 5.90 -20.69 -18.41
N LEU A 320 4.90 -20.57 -19.30
CA LEU A 320 3.62 -21.23 -19.12
C LEU A 320 3.75 -22.76 -19.02
N THR A 321 3.07 -23.33 -18.03
CA THR A 321 2.87 -24.78 -17.85
C THR A 321 1.39 -25.16 -17.82
N VAL A 322 0.50 -24.20 -17.57
CA VAL A 322 -0.96 -24.37 -17.59
C VAL A 322 -1.61 -23.23 -18.36
N LEU A 323 -2.39 -23.57 -19.38
CA LEU A 323 -3.22 -22.63 -20.14
C LEU A 323 -4.64 -23.16 -20.27
N LYS A 324 -5.61 -22.46 -19.67
CA LYS A 324 -7.04 -22.77 -19.80
C LYS A 324 -7.76 -21.53 -20.32
N CYS A 325 -8.29 -21.61 -21.53
CA CYS A 325 -9.05 -20.54 -22.17
C CYS A 325 -10.39 -21.04 -22.75
N ALA A 326 -10.87 -22.18 -22.22
CA ALA A 326 -12.11 -22.78 -22.67
C ALA A 326 -13.34 -21.91 -22.39
N SER A 327 -14.42 -22.13 -23.15
CA SER A 327 -15.70 -21.41 -22.99
C SER A 327 -15.53 -19.89 -23.15
N ASN A 328 -14.94 -19.50 -24.27
CA ASN A 328 -14.76 -18.11 -24.70
C ASN A 328 -15.34 -17.94 -26.12
N GLN A 329 -15.02 -16.84 -26.78
CA GLN A 329 -15.42 -16.56 -28.16
C GLN A 329 -14.18 -16.45 -29.07
N LEU A 330 -13.09 -17.16 -28.72
CA LEU A 330 -11.80 -17.01 -29.39
C LEU A 330 -11.92 -17.41 -30.87
N THR A 331 -11.51 -16.51 -31.75
CA THR A 331 -11.31 -16.79 -33.18
C THR A 331 -9.82 -16.86 -33.53
N TYR A 332 -8.96 -16.39 -32.63
CA TYR A 332 -7.51 -16.41 -32.77
C TYR A 332 -6.84 -16.73 -31.42
N LEU A 333 -5.88 -17.65 -31.45
CA LEU A 333 -5.03 -18.00 -30.31
C LEU A 333 -3.57 -18.10 -30.79
N ASN A 334 -2.73 -17.16 -30.33
CA ASN A 334 -1.29 -17.18 -30.57
C ASN A 334 -0.57 -17.77 -29.36
N MET A 335 -0.05 -18.98 -29.50
CA MET A 335 0.76 -19.66 -28.48
C MET A 335 2.17 -19.99 -29.00
N ARG A 336 2.74 -19.12 -29.84
CA ARG A 336 4.12 -19.26 -30.34
C ARG A 336 5.16 -18.85 -29.30
N ASN A 337 5.03 -19.37 -28.09
CA ASN A 337 5.88 -19.08 -26.93
C ASN A 337 6.95 -20.15 -26.66
N GLY A 338 7.00 -21.21 -27.47
CA GLY A 338 8.01 -22.27 -27.35
C GLY A 338 7.80 -23.22 -26.17
N VAL A 339 6.63 -23.21 -25.52
CA VAL A 339 6.33 -24.09 -24.37
C VAL A 339 5.33 -25.21 -24.67
N THR A 340 5.03 -25.46 -25.94
CA THR A 340 4.02 -26.44 -26.37
C THR A 340 4.18 -27.80 -25.68
N GLU A 341 5.39 -28.34 -25.65
CA GLU A 341 5.70 -29.62 -25.01
C GLU A 341 5.70 -29.58 -23.47
N GLN A 342 5.86 -28.38 -22.89
CA GLN A 342 5.97 -28.16 -21.44
C GLN A 342 4.62 -27.95 -20.76
N LEU A 343 3.56 -27.64 -21.53
CA LEU A 343 2.22 -27.50 -20.99
C LEU A 343 1.73 -28.84 -20.41
N THR A 344 1.58 -28.86 -19.09
CA THR A 344 1.02 -30.00 -18.34
C THR A 344 -0.50 -30.03 -18.41
N SER A 345 -1.13 -28.88 -18.66
CA SER A 345 -2.57 -28.75 -18.82
C SER A 345 -2.89 -27.67 -19.86
N PHE A 346 -3.53 -28.07 -20.95
CA PHE A 346 -4.02 -27.18 -22.00
C PHE A 346 -5.52 -27.39 -22.23
N ASN A 347 -6.33 -26.34 -22.30
CA ASN A 347 -7.74 -26.46 -22.68
C ASN A 347 -8.25 -25.20 -23.38
N ALA A 348 -8.60 -25.34 -24.66
CA ALA A 348 -9.15 -24.30 -25.53
C ALA A 348 -10.54 -24.67 -26.09
N THR A 349 -11.24 -25.65 -25.50
CA THR A 349 -12.58 -26.09 -25.93
C THR A 349 -13.67 -25.02 -25.78
N ASN A 350 -14.80 -25.20 -26.45
CA ASN A 350 -15.93 -24.27 -26.49
C ASN A 350 -15.51 -22.86 -26.90
N ASN A 351 -14.84 -22.75 -28.04
CA ASN A 351 -14.46 -21.50 -28.70
C ASN A 351 -14.95 -21.48 -30.16
N LEU A 352 -14.53 -20.46 -30.91
CA LEU A 352 -14.78 -20.30 -32.35
C LEU A 352 -13.49 -20.49 -33.16
N LEU A 353 -12.52 -21.21 -32.59
CA LEU A 353 -11.22 -21.44 -33.20
C LEU A 353 -11.38 -22.41 -34.38
N THR A 354 -10.65 -22.14 -35.46
CA THR A 354 -10.43 -23.10 -36.54
C THR A 354 -8.97 -23.52 -36.63
N CYS A 355 -8.07 -22.69 -36.11
CA CYS A 355 -6.64 -22.92 -36.05
C CYS A 355 -6.03 -22.26 -34.81
N ILE A 356 -4.99 -22.88 -34.25
CA ILE A 356 -4.20 -22.37 -33.13
C ILE A 356 -2.73 -22.27 -33.56
N GLU A 357 -2.08 -21.12 -33.30
CA GLU A 357 -0.69 -20.90 -33.70
C GLU A 357 0.29 -21.39 -32.63
N THR A 358 1.20 -22.29 -32.99
CA THR A 358 2.21 -22.88 -32.09
C THR A 358 3.53 -23.08 -32.81
N LEU A 359 4.66 -23.04 -32.09
CA LEU A 359 5.97 -23.35 -32.68
C LEU A 359 6.20 -24.85 -32.91
N ASP A 360 5.35 -25.72 -32.36
CA ASP A 360 5.41 -27.16 -32.54
C ASP A 360 4.01 -27.73 -32.86
N PRO A 361 3.54 -27.59 -34.11
CA PRO A 361 2.22 -28.08 -34.52
C PRO A 361 2.13 -29.61 -34.57
N ASP A 362 3.25 -30.31 -34.79
CA ASP A 362 3.27 -31.77 -34.87
C ASP A 362 3.01 -32.38 -33.49
N TYR A 363 3.73 -31.92 -32.45
CA TYR A 363 3.46 -32.34 -31.07
C TYR A 363 2.04 -31.99 -30.64
N ALA A 364 1.59 -30.77 -30.93
CA ALA A 364 0.25 -30.30 -30.57
C ALA A 364 -0.84 -31.16 -31.21
N THR A 365 -0.69 -31.51 -32.50
CA THR A 365 -1.65 -32.35 -33.22
C THR A 365 -1.71 -33.79 -32.66
N GLU A 366 -0.59 -34.35 -32.22
CA GLU A 366 -0.55 -35.68 -31.63
C GLU A 366 -1.14 -35.72 -30.21
N ASN A 367 -0.91 -34.68 -29.41
CA ASN A 367 -1.19 -34.70 -27.97
C ASN A 367 -2.45 -33.93 -27.55
N TRP A 368 -2.90 -32.96 -28.34
CA TRP A 368 -4.07 -32.14 -28.01
C TRP A 368 -5.17 -32.36 -29.04
N THR A 369 -6.19 -33.12 -28.62
CA THR A 369 -7.22 -33.59 -29.53
C THR A 369 -8.61 -33.26 -28.99
N TYR A 370 -9.62 -33.42 -29.85
CA TYR A 370 -11.00 -33.42 -29.41
C TYR A 370 -11.30 -34.57 -28.43
N ALA A 371 -10.69 -35.74 -28.63
CA ALA A 371 -10.98 -36.95 -27.85
C ALA A 371 -10.51 -36.86 -26.38
N ASN A 372 -9.42 -36.13 -26.10
CA ASN A 372 -8.94 -35.86 -24.74
C ASN A 372 -9.39 -34.48 -24.21
N GLY A 373 -10.25 -33.77 -24.96
CA GLY A 373 -10.91 -32.54 -24.49
C GLY A 373 -10.00 -31.32 -24.41
N ASN A 374 -8.91 -31.28 -25.17
CA ASN A 374 -8.04 -30.11 -25.22
C ASN A 374 -8.55 -29.03 -26.19
N ILE A 375 -9.18 -29.43 -27.30
CA ILE A 375 -9.65 -28.55 -28.38
C ILE A 375 -11.03 -28.97 -28.91
N ASP A 376 -11.71 -28.06 -29.61
CA ASP A 376 -12.93 -28.37 -30.33
C ASP A 376 -12.67 -29.21 -31.59
N ASP A 377 -13.70 -29.92 -32.07
CA ASP A 377 -13.60 -30.74 -33.28
C ASP A 377 -13.29 -29.88 -34.52
N GLY A 378 -12.34 -30.32 -35.35
CA GLY A 378 -11.90 -29.63 -36.55
C GLY A 378 -10.89 -28.49 -36.35
N VAL A 379 -10.48 -28.19 -35.12
CA VAL A 379 -9.38 -27.26 -34.85
C VAL A 379 -8.05 -27.88 -35.29
N ILE A 380 -7.23 -27.12 -36.02
CA ILE A 380 -5.87 -27.51 -36.43
C ILE A 380 -4.79 -26.71 -35.70
N PHE A 381 -3.56 -27.21 -35.70
CA PHE A 381 -2.39 -26.46 -35.25
C PHE A 381 -1.50 -26.09 -36.44
N SER A 382 -0.91 -24.90 -36.41
CA SER A 382 0.04 -24.43 -37.42
C SER A 382 1.05 -23.48 -36.80
N VAL A 383 2.19 -23.26 -37.45
CA VAL A 383 3.08 -22.14 -37.09
C VAL A 383 2.44 -20.81 -37.44
N ILE A 384 1.63 -20.75 -38.49
CA ILE A 384 0.89 -19.56 -38.91
C ILE A 384 -0.49 -20.01 -39.38
N CYS A 385 -1.54 -19.50 -38.73
CA CYS A 385 -2.91 -19.85 -39.08
C CYS A 385 -3.36 -19.16 -40.37
N GLY A 386 -4.12 -19.87 -41.19
CA GLY A 386 -4.57 -19.34 -42.49
C GLY A 386 -3.49 -19.24 -43.57
N LEU A 387 -2.28 -19.76 -43.31
CA LEU A 387 -1.26 -19.95 -44.33
C LEU A 387 -1.53 -21.27 -45.07
N THR A 388 -1.94 -21.19 -46.33
CA THR A 388 -1.91 -22.36 -47.23
C THR A 388 -0.66 -22.28 -48.11
N ILE A 389 0.22 -23.28 -47.97
CA ILE A 389 1.38 -23.46 -48.84
C ILE A 389 1.05 -24.55 -49.86
N THR A 390 0.94 -24.17 -51.13
CA THR A 390 0.85 -25.17 -52.22
C THR A 390 2.24 -25.41 -52.77
N ALA A 391 2.90 -26.49 -52.35
CA ALA A 391 4.20 -26.88 -52.89
C ALA A 391 4.04 -27.81 -54.09
N ILE A 392 4.63 -27.45 -55.22
CA ILE A 392 4.73 -28.32 -56.41
C ILE A 392 6.21 -28.70 -56.56
N ALA A 393 6.47 -30.01 -56.61
CA ALA A 393 7.75 -30.56 -56.99
C ALA A 393 7.63 -31.18 -58.38
N ASP A 394 8.27 -30.57 -59.37
CA ASP A 394 8.39 -31.14 -60.71
C ASP A 394 9.82 -31.59 -60.96
N THR A 395 9.96 -32.79 -61.53
CA THR A 395 11.26 -33.36 -61.87
C THR A 395 11.39 -33.40 -63.39
N SER A 396 12.39 -32.70 -63.91
CA SER A 396 12.71 -32.72 -65.33
C SER A 396 14.20 -33.03 -65.54
N MET A 397 14.54 -33.46 -66.76
CA MET A 397 15.92 -33.54 -67.20
C MET A 397 16.23 -32.26 -67.97
N ASP A 398 17.35 -31.59 -67.66
CA ASP A 398 17.80 -30.47 -68.49
C ASP A 398 18.50 -30.96 -69.77
N GLU A 399 18.91 -30.01 -70.62
CA GLU A 399 19.57 -30.29 -71.90
C GLU A 399 20.94 -31.01 -71.75
N ASP A 400 21.51 -30.99 -70.54
CA ASP A 400 22.78 -31.63 -70.18
C ASP A 400 22.58 -32.99 -69.46
N SER A 401 21.34 -33.47 -69.36
CA SER A 401 20.94 -34.72 -68.69
C SER A 401 21.11 -34.73 -67.16
N GLU A 402 21.06 -33.57 -66.52
CA GLU A 402 20.99 -33.46 -65.07
C GLU A 402 19.54 -33.51 -64.57
N LEU A 403 19.33 -34.11 -63.40
CA LEU A 403 18.02 -34.13 -62.74
C LEU A 403 17.76 -32.77 -62.09
N VAL A 404 16.80 -32.03 -62.64
CA VAL A 404 16.36 -30.75 -62.09
C VAL A 404 15.09 -30.97 -61.28
N LEU A 405 15.15 -30.62 -60.00
CA LEU A 405 14.00 -30.50 -59.12
C LEU A 405 13.57 -29.03 -59.09
N GLN A 406 12.42 -28.71 -59.65
CA GLN A 406 11.81 -27.39 -59.50
C GLN A 406 10.83 -27.42 -58.34
N LEU A 407 11.07 -26.53 -57.37
CA LEU A 407 10.18 -26.28 -56.25
C LEU A 407 9.51 -24.92 -56.46
N SER A 408 8.19 -24.89 -56.41
CA SER A 408 7.43 -23.65 -56.36
C SER A 408 6.43 -23.74 -55.22
N ALA A 409 6.29 -22.65 -54.48
CA ALA A 409 5.34 -22.53 -53.39
C ALA A 409 4.76 -21.12 -53.42
N GLU A 410 3.47 -21.04 -53.18
CA GLU A 410 2.75 -19.77 -53.05
C GLU A 410 2.06 -19.74 -51.70
N SER A 411 2.14 -18.58 -51.03
CA SER A 411 1.40 -18.26 -49.83
C SER A 411 0.19 -17.43 -50.23
N ASP A 412 -1.00 -17.85 -49.79
CA ASP A 412 -2.24 -17.08 -49.91
C ASP A 412 -2.26 -15.80 -49.06
N GLN A 413 -1.29 -15.64 -48.15
CA GLN A 413 -1.13 -14.47 -47.27
C GLN A 413 0.10 -13.61 -47.64
N GLY A 414 0.81 -13.92 -48.73
CA GLY A 414 1.93 -13.10 -49.23
C GLY A 414 3.21 -13.17 -48.41
N TYR A 415 3.43 -14.23 -47.63
CA TYR A 415 4.70 -14.47 -46.95
C TYR A 415 5.80 -14.86 -47.95
N ASP A 416 7.03 -14.40 -47.69
CA ASP A 416 8.22 -14.90 -48.37
C ASP A 416 8.44 -16.37 -47.95
N ILE A 417 8.53 -17.27 -48.94
CA ILE A 417 8.74 -18.70 -48.72
C ILE A 417 10.17 -19.05 -49.09
N TYR A 418 10.90 -19.64 -48.15
CA TYR A 418 12.27 -20.11 -48.38
C TYR A 418 12.29 -21.63 -48.48
N PHE A 419 13.01 -22.17 -49.47
CA PHE A 419 13.26 -23.59 -49.61
C PHE A 419 14.64 -23.95 -49.07
N GLU A 420 14.70 -24.94 -48.19
CA GLU A 420 15.97 -25.55 -47.77
C GLU A 420 16.07 -26.97 -48.33
N ALA A 421 17.15 -27.25 -49.07
CA ALA A 421 17.44 -28.57 -49.61
C ALA A 421 18.63 -29.18 -48.86
N GLN A 422 18.43 -30.35 -48.24
CA GLN A 422 19.51 -31.16 -47.70
C GLN A 422 19.88 -32.30 -48.67
N SER A 423 21.18 -32.50 -48.86
CA SER A 423 21.76 -33.59 -49.65
C SER A 423 22.79 -34.34 -48.79
N ASP A 424 22.73 -35.66 -48.80
CA ASP A 424 23.70 -36.53 -48.11
C ASP A 424 25.13 -36.42 -48.67
N THR A 425 25.29 -35.78 -49.84
CA THR A 425 26.59 -35.54 -50.49
C THR A 425 26.72 -34.07 -50.87
N SER A 426 27.16 -33.26 -49.90
CA SER A 426 27.79 -31.93 -50.02
C SER A 426 27.44 -31.08 -51.26
N SER A 427 26.48 -30.16 -51.10
CA SER A 427 26.48 -28.74 -51.52
C SER A 427 25.08 -28.18 -51.21
N VAL A 428 24.95 -27.22 -50.29
CA VAL A 428 23.68 -26.53 -50.01
C VAL A 428 23.66 -25.25 -50.82
N TYR A 429 22.64 -25.08 -51.66
CA TYR A 429 22.37 -23.84 -52.38
C TYR A 429 21.06 -23.26 -51.85
N THR A 430 21.11 -22.06 -51.28
CA THR A 430 19.92 -21.30 -50.88
C THR A 430 19.44 -20.51 -52.10
N TYR A 431 18.19 -20.74 -52.52
CA TYR A 431 17.53 -19.93 -53.54
C TYR A 431 16.40 -19.12 -52.87
N VAL A 432 16.37 -17.82 -53.17
CA VAL A 432 15.31 -16.89 -52.74
C VAL A 432 14.13 -17.01 -53.67
#